data_AF-A0A382RIW7-F1
#
_entry.id   AF-A0A382RIW7-F1
#
_cell.length_a   1.000
_cell.length_b   1.000
_cell.length_c   1.000
_cell.angle_alpha   90.00
_cell.angle_beta   90.00
_cell.angle_gamma   90.00
#
_symmetry.space_group_name_H-M   'P 1'
#
loop_
_entity.id
_entity.type
_entity.pdbx_description
1 polymer ?
#
loop_
_entity_poly.entity_id
_entity_poly.type
_entity_poly.pdbx_seq_one_letter_code
_entity_poly.pdbx_strand_id
1 'polypeptide(L)'
;MKLIGILLLTILPQVSTAVQKQLTFAVMGDVPYSAPEYLRLKGQLKQLPKPVRFVMHVGDIKPGTGPCVETIYTSLAAILRQSPKPLFILPGDNEWNDCEFPKNGWKFWRKHLALFDQQFKHGLRVSRQKKRSENIVWLKNEILFVGLTLVGGR
;
A
#
# COMPACT_ATOMS: atom_id res chain seq x y z
N MET A 1 75.40 4.48 -7.29
CA MET A 1 74.19 3.64 -7.08
C MET A 1 73.01 4.56 -6.77
N LYS A 2 72.03 4.67 -7.68
CA LYS A 2 70.78 5.41 -7.45
C LYS A 2 69.75 4.43 -6.90
N LEU A 3 69.30 4.60 -5.66
CA LEU A 3 68.19 3.83 -5.11
C LEU A 3 66.87 4.39 -5.66
N ILE A 4 66.10 3.52 -6.32
CA ILE A 4 64.72 3.78 -6.73
C ILE A 4 63.83 3.15 -5.65
N GLY A 5 63.14 3.99 -4.87
CA GLY A 5 62.16 3.55 -3.89
C GLY A 5 60.83 3.23 -4.56
N ILE A 6 60.37 1.98 -4.48
CA ILE A 6 59.05 1.55 -4.95
C ILE A 6 58.06 1.80 -3.81
N LEU A 7 57.15 2.74 -4.00
CA LEU A 7 56.03 2.98 -3.09
C LEU A 7 54.88 2.02 -3.45
N LEU A 8 54.68 0.96 -2.66
CA LEU A 8 53.50 0.12 -2.77
C LEU A 8 52.28 0.86 -2.18
N LEU A 9 51.40 1.35 -3.04
CA LEU A 9 50.08 1.86 -2.65
C LEU A 9 49.14 0.66 -2.43
N THR A 10 48.92 0.26 -1.18
CA THR A 10 47.89 -0.73 -0.84
C THR A 10 46.51 -0.06 -0.94
N ILE A 11 45.79 -0.32 -2.03
CA ILE A 11 44.39 0.10 -2.18
C ILE A 11 43.55 -0.80 -1.27
N LEU A 12 43.22 -0.31 -0.07
CA LEU A 12 42.22 -0.95 0.78
C LEU A 12 40.84 -0.83 0.11
N PRO A 13 40.08 -1.92 -0.08
CA PRO A 13 38.73 -1.82 -0.58
C PRO A 13 37.89 -1.07 0.46
N GLN A 14 37.46 0.14 0.12
CA GLN A 14 36.44 0.85 0.89
C GLN A 14 35.12 0.08 0.71
N VAL A 15 34.83 -0.81 1.67
CA VAL A 15 33.50 -1.38 1.82
C VAL A 15 32.59 -0.23 2.23
N SER A 16 31.93 0.39 1.26
CA SER A 16 30.85 1.33 1.52
C SER A 16 29.74 0.55 2.21
N THR A 17 29.64 0.67 3.53
CA THR A 17 28.44 0.23 4.25
C THR A 17 27.32 1.16 3.82
N ALA A 18 26.60 0.78 2.77
CA ALA A 18 25.36 1.45 2.41
C ALA A 18 24.47 1.44 3.66
N VAL A 19 24.27 2.60 4.27
CA VAL A 19 23.27 2.74 5.34
C VAL A 19 21.94 2.46 4.68
N GLN A 20 21.43 1.23 4.84
CA GLN A 20 20.09 0.87 4.38
C GLN A 20 19.14 1.88 5.02
N LYS A 21 18.60 2.81 4.22
CA LYS A 21 17.64 3.78 4.73
C LYS A 21 16.43 2.99 5.23
N GLN A 22 16.26 2.96 6.55
CA GLN A 22 15.12 2.34 7.21
C GLN A 22 13.83 2.81 6.53
N LEU A 23 13.04 1.85 6.05
CA LEU A 23 11.76 2.11 5.41
C LEU A 23 10.65 1.71 6.38
N THR A 24 9.95 2.69 6.93
CA THR A 24 8.76 2.47 7.75
C THR A 24 7.52 2.74 6.90
N PHE A 25 6.57 1.80 6.92
CA PHE A 25 5.25 1.94 6.31
C PHE A 25 4.20 1.38 7.27
N ALA A 26 2.95 1.77 7.08
CA ALA A 26 1.84 1.27 7.89
C ALA A 26 0.99 0.29 7.06
N VAL A 27 0.43 -0.71 7.73
CA VAL A 27 -0.49 -1.69 7.14
C VAL A 27 -1.76 -1.71 7.99
N MET A 28 -2.90 -1.80 7.32
CA MET A 28 -4.24 -1.92 7.91
C MET A 28 -5.11 -2.81 7.00
N GLY A 29 -6.16 -3.38 7.54
CA GLY A 29 -7.10 -4.27 6.85
C GLY A 29 -8.25 -4.60 7.79
N ASP A 30 -9.26 -5.30 7.29
CA ASP A 30 -10.40 -5.76 8.10
C ASP A 30 -11.11 -4.62 8.85
N VAL A 31 -11.19 -3.46 8.20
CA VAL A 31 -11.70 -2.24 8.79
C VAL A 31 -12.14 -1.30 7.66
N PRO A 32 -13.21 -0.49 7.84
CA PRO A 32 -14.12 -0.43 8.98
C PRO A 32 -15.44 -1.19 8.75
N TYR A 33 -15.83 -2.04 9.70
CA TYR A 33 -17.10 -2.81 9.67
C TYR A 33 -18.24 -2.11 10.41
N SER A 34 -17.92 -1.19 11.31
CA SER A 34 -18.88 -0.56 12.21
C SER A 34 -18.63 0.93 12.38
N ALA A 35 -19.64 1.72 12.73
CA ALA A 35 -19.47 3.17 12.92
C ALA A 35 -18.32 3.54 13.89
N PRO A 36 -18.11 2.84 15.03
CA PRO A 36 -16.92 3.05 15.87
C PRO A 36 -15.59 2.81 15.14
N GLU A 37 -15.53 1.84 14.23
CA GLU A 37 -14.34 1.56 13.44
C GLU A 37 -14.07 2.63 12.37
N TYR A 38 -15.11 3.20 11.76
CA TYR A 38 -14.94 4.37 10.88
C TYR A 38 -14.26 5.52 11.64
N LEU A 39 -14.67 5.78 12.89
CA LEU A 39 -14.04 6.78 13.74
C LEU A 39 -12.61 6.41 14.13
N ARG A 40 -12.38 5.14 14.48
CA ARG A 40 -11.05 4.62 14.83
C ARG A 40 -10.07 4.73 13.67
N LEU A 41 -10.47 4.30 12.47
CA LEU A 41 -9.66 4.38 11.26
C LEU A 41 -9.26 5.83 10.97
N LYS A 42 -10.21 6.77 11.06
CA LYS A 42 -9.93 8.21 10.93
C LYS A 42 -8.92 8.69 11.98
N GLY A 43 -9.03 8.23 13.22
CA GLY A 43 -8.09 8.51 14.30
C GLY A 43 -6.68 7.97 14.02
N GLN A 44 -6.59 6.72 13.58
CA GLN A 44 -5.33 6.05 13.25
C GLN A 44 -4.61 6.74 12.08
N LEU A 45 -5.33 7.14 11.02
CA LEU A 45 -4.76 7.90 9.91
C LEU A 45 -4.19 9.25 10.36
N LYS A 46 -4.88 9.96 11.26
CA LYS A 46 -4.39 11.23 11.82
C LYS A 46 -3.16 11.06 12.72
N GLN A 47 -3.02 9.92 13.37
CA GLN A 47 -1.96 9.62 14.34
C GLN A 47 -0.79 8.84 13.74
N LEU A 48 -0.72 8.69 12.41
CA LEU A 48 0.38 7.98 11.75
C LEU A 48 1.75 8.54 12.18
N PRO A 49 2.67 7.71 12.67
CA PRO A 49 4.00 8.16 13.08
C PRO A 49 4.74 8.88 11.95
N LYS A 50 5.54 9.90 12.30
CA LYS A 50 6.32 10.69 11.32
C LYS A 50 7.15 9.82 10.35
N PRO A 51 7.83 8.73 10.78
CA PRO A 51 8.64 7.89 9.89
C PRO A 51 7.85 7.15 8.81
N VAL A 52 6.54 6.94 8.98
CA VAL A 52 5.69 6.24 8.00
C VAL A 52 5.76 6.96 6.65
N ARG A 53 6.11 6.21 5.60
CA ARG A 53 6.29 6.72 4.24
C ARG A 53 5.06 6.56 3.37
N PHE A 54 4.29 5.52 3.59
CA PHE A 54 3.02 5.23 2.93
C PHE A 54 2.19 4.28 3.81
N VAL A 55 0.92 4.13 3.47
CA VAL A 55 -0.04 3.22 4.12
C VAL A 55 -0.52 2.20 3.09
N MET A 56 -0.66 0.95 3.49
CA MET A 56 -1.35 -0.08 2.72
C MET A 56 -2.59 -0.56 3.46
N HIS A 57 -3.75 -0.38 2.84
CA HIS A 57 -4.98 -1.03 3.25
C HIS A 57 -5.11 -2.35 2.47
N VAL A 58 -5.10 -3.50 3.14
CA VAL A 58 -4.99 -4.81 2.46
C VAL A 58 -6.32 -5.43 2.05
N GLY A 59 -7.44 -4.77 2.36
CA GLY A 59 -8.77 -5.19 1.92
C GLY A 59 -9.72 -5.36 3.09
N ASP A 60 -10.83 -6.01 2.81
CA ASP A 60 -11.89 -6.36 3.75
C ASP A 60 -12.38 -5.14 4.52
N ILE A 61 -13.14 -4.32 3.82
CA ILE A 61 -13.68 -3.03 4.27
C ILE A 61 -15.10 -3.18 4.82
N LYS A 62 -15.68 -4.37 4.69
CA LYS A 62 -16.94 -4.78 5.29
C LYS A 62 -16.85 -6.25 5.74
N PRO A 63 -17.72 -6.72 6.64
CA PRO A 63 -17.87 -8.16 6.88
C PRO A 63 -18.22 -8.90 5.58
N GLY A 64 -17.88 -10.18 5.48
CA GLY A 64 -18.25 -11.00 4.31
C GLY A 64 -19.76 -11.07 4.08
N THR A 65 -20.55 -10.99 5.15
CA THR A 65 -22.01 -10.96 5.07
C THR A 65 -22.58 -9.56 4.84
N GLY A 66 -23.77 -9.52 4.22
CA GLY A 66 -24.51 -8.28 3.98
C GLY A 66 -24.32 -7.69 2.58
N PRO A 67 -25.13 -6.67 2.21
CA PRO A 67 -25.18 -6.17 0.85
C PRO A 67 -23.96 -5.29 0.51
N CYS A 68 -23.42 -5.48 -0.68
CA CYS A 68 -22.43 -4.58 -1.26
C CYS A 68 -23.10 -3.36 -1.88
N VAL A 69 -23.32 -2.34 -1.06
CA VAL A 69 -23.89 -1.05 -1.48
C VAL A 69 -22.80 -0.02 -1.75
N GLU A 70 -23.01 0.86 -2.73
CA GLU A 70 -22.02 1.84 -3.17
C GLU A 70 -21.54 2.78 -2.03
N THR A 71 -22.41 3.03 -1.04
CA THR A 71 -22.13 3.90 0.12
C THR A 71 -21.01 3.40 1.02
N ILE A 72 -20.74 2.08 1.06
CA ILE A 72 -19.59 1.51 1.80
C ILE A 72 -18.28 2.02 1.18
N TYR A 73 -18.16 1.91 -0.14
CA TYR A 73 -16.97 2.30 -0.90
C TYR A 73 -16.76 3.81 -0.90
N THR A 74 -17.83 4.61 -1.05
CA THR A 74 -17.70 6.08 -1.03
C THR A 74 -17.35 6.60 0.36
N SER A 75 -17.95 6.04 1.42
CA SER A 75 -17.64 6.41 2.81
C SER A 75 -16.20 6.10 3.16
N LEU A 76 -15.70 4.91 2.81
CA LEU A 76 -14.30 4.57 3.02
C LEU A 76 -13.37 5.50 2.23
N ALA A 77 -13.65 5.71 0.95
CA ALA A 77 -12.84 6.59 0.10
C ALA A 77 -12.73 8.01 0.70
N ALA A 78 -13.80 8.55 1.28
CA ALA A 78 -13.79 9.84 1.96
C ALA A 78 -12.88 9.86 3.21
N ILE A 79 -12.80 8.76 3.96
CA ILE A 79 -11.87 8.64 5.10
C ILE A 79 -10.43 8.48 4.63
N LEU A 80 -10.16 7.54 3.71
CA LEU A 80 -8.81 7.24 3.26
C LEU A 80 -8.14 8.44 2.57
N ARG A 81 -8.91 9.30 1.88
CA ARG A 81 -8.42 10.57 1.31
C ARG A 81 -7.85 11.53 2.35
N GLN A 82 -8.25 11.42 3.62
CA GLN A 82 -7.74 12.27 4.70
C GLN A 82 -6.37 11.79 5.22
N SER A 83 -5.81 10.70 4.69
CA SER A 83 -4.49 10.22 5.07
C SER A 83 -3.43 11.31 4.83
N PRO A 84 -2.57 11.63 5.83
CA PRO A 84 -1.46 12.55 5.65
C PRO A 84 -0.29 11.94 4.87
N LYS A 85 -0.37 10.64 4.55
CA LYS A 85 0.65 9.87 3.81
C LYS A 85 0.02 9.26 2.55
N PRO A 86 0.80 9.00 1.49
CA PRO A 86 0.31 8.23 0.35
C PRO A 86 -0.32 6.91 0.80
N LEU A 87 -1.51 6.61 0.29
CA LEU A 87 -2.28 5.44 0.70
C LEU A 87 -2.63 4.57 -0.49
N PHE A 88 -2.30 3.29 -0.37
CA PHE A 88 -2.64 2.22 -1.29
C PHE A 88 -3.78 1.39 -0.69
N ILE A 89 -4.68 0.89 -1.51
CA ILE A 89 -5.69 -0.09 -1.10
C ILE A 89 -5.75 -1.24 -2.10
N LEU A 90 -5.76 -2.46 -1.58
CA LEU A 90 -6.05 -3.68 -2.31
C LEU A 90 -7.48 -4.13 -1.98
N PRO A 91 -8.18 -4.80 -2.90
CA PRO A 91 -9.40 -5.52 -2.58
C PRO A 91 -9.07 -6.85 -1.88
N GLY A 92 -9.82 -7.15 -0.82
CA GLY A 92 -10.06 -8.50 -0.33
C GLY A 92 -11.29 -9.12 -1.01
N ASP A 93 -11.81 -10.20 -0.45
CA ASP A 93 -12.96 -10.94 -0.98
C ASP A 93 -14.29 -10.25 -0.64
N ASN A 94 -14.37 -9.65 0.55
CA ASN A 94 -15.57 -9.00 1.06
C ASN A 94 -16.02 -7.79 0.21
N GLU A 95 -15.13 -7.18 -0.57
CA GLU A 95 -15.49 -6.04 -1.42
C GLU A 95 -16.22 -6.44 -2.69
N TRP A 96 -16.19 -7.71 -3.10
CA TRP A 96 -16.74 -8.12 -4.38
C TRP A 96 -17.08 -9.60 -4.46
N ASN A 97 -16.20 -10.51 -4.07
CA ASN A 97 -16.41 -11.94 -4.25
C ASN A 97 -17.57 -12.46 -3.40
N ASP A 98 -17.68 -11.97 -2.17
CA ASP A 98 -18.70 -12.40 -1.19
C ASP A 98 -19.98 -11.56 -1.27
N CYS A 99 -20.07 -10.67 -2.27
CA CYS A 99 -21.30 -9.94 -2.55
C CYS A 99 -22.33 -10.86 -3.20
N GLU A 100 -23.61 -10.68 -2.86
CA GLU A 100 -24.72 -11.33 -3.57
C GLU A 100 -24.65 -11.11 -5.09
N PHE A 101 -24.22 -9.90 -5.50
CA PHE A 101 -23.94 -9.55 -6.90
C PHE A 101 -22.47 -9.14 -7.07
N PRO A 102 -21.54 -10.08 -7.33
CA PRO A 102 -20.10 -9.78 -7.35
C PRO A 102 -19.69 -8.70 -8.35
N LYS A 103 -20.39 -8.64 -9.50
CA LYS A 103 -20.17 -7.60 -10.51
C LYS A 103 -20.44 -6.19 -9.99
N ASN A 104 -21.41 -6.02 -9.09
CA ASN A 104 -21.73 -4.72 -8.50
C ASN A 104 -20.66 -4.31 -7.49
N GLY A 105 -20.27 -5.21 -6.59
CA GLY A 105 -19.19 -4.93 -5.64
C GLY A 105 -17.89 -4.55 -6.35
N TRP A 106 -17.50 -5.34 -7.36
CA TRP A 106 -16.32 -5.04 -8.18
C TRP A 106 -16.43 -3.71 -8.93
N LYS A 107 -17.63 -3.37 -9.45
CA LYS A 107 -17.89 -2.08 -10.10
C LYS A 107 -17.70 -0.92 -9.12
N PHE A 108 -18.23 -1.02 -7.90
CA PHE A 108 -18.11 0.03 -6.89
C PHE A 108 -16.67 0.17 -6.40
N TRP A 109 -15.99 -0.95 -6.13
CA TRP A 109 -14.57 -0.95 -5.77
C TRP A 109 -13.72 -0.25 -6.84
N ARG A 110 -13.90 -0.63 -8.11
CA ARG A 110 -13.18 -0.01 -9.22
C ARG A 110 -13.47 1.48 -9.38
N LYS A 111 -14.70 1.90 -9.11
CA LYS A 111 -15.12 3.29 -9.26
C LYS A 111 -14.50 4.20 -8.19
N HIS A 112 -14.38 3.71 -6.95
CA HIS A 112 -14.05 4.56 -5.79
C HIS A 112 -12.69 4.29 -5.15
N LEU A 113 -12.16 3.07 -5.30
CA LEU A 113 -10.98 2.58 -4.59
C LEU A 113 -9.86 2.09 -5.51
N ALA A 114 -10.13 1.78 -6.78
CA ALA A 114 -9.03 1.48 -7.71
C ALA A 114 -8.13 2.71 -7.91
N LEU A 115 -6.83 2.45 -8.07
CA LEU A 115 -5.81 3.48 -8.32
C LEU A 115 -5.72 4.54 -7.22
N PHE A 116 -6.11 4.20 -5.98
CA PHE A 116 -6.30 5.19 -4.91
C PHE A 116 -5.05 6.02 -4.57
N ASP A 117 -3.87 5.40 -4.66
CA ASP A 117 -2.58 6.05 -4.44
C ASP A 117 -2.33 7.23 -5.38
N GLN A 118 -2.93 7.24 -6.58
CA GLN A 118 -2.79 8.33 -7.55
C GLN A 118 -3.45 9.63 -7.08
N GLN A 119 -4.26 9.59 -6.03
CA GLN A 119 -4.81 10.79 -5.39
C GLN A 119 -3.76 11.52 -4.52
N PHE A 120 -2.61 10.90 -4.28
CA PHE A 120 -1.54 11.45 -3.47
C PHE A 120 -0.32 11.79 -4.32
N LYS A 121 0.34 12.90 -4.00
CA LYS A 121 1.65 13.20 -4.58
C LYS A 121 2.71 12.30 -3.94
N HIS A 122 3.21 11.32 -4.70
CA HIS A 122 4.29 10.45 -4.26
C HIS A 122 5.28 10.13 -5.38
N GLY A 123 6.54 9.87 -5.02
CA GLY A 123 7.61 9.51 -5.97
C GLY A 123 7.79 8.01 -6.21
N LEU A 124 6.85 7.15 -5.76
CA LEU A 124 6.92 5.70 -5.97
C LEU A 124 6.58 5.35 -7.42
N ARG A 125 7.44 4.55 -8.07
CA ARG A 125 7.25 4.07 -9.45
C ARG A 125 6.44 2.77 -9.44
N VAL A 126 5.13 2.91 -9.31
CA VAL A 126 4.20 1.77 -9.21
C VAL A 126 3.87 1.23 -10.59
N SER A 127 4.20 -0.04 -10.83
CA SER A 127 3.76 -0.79 -12.00
C SER A 127 2.51 -1.60 -11.65
N ARG A 128 1.59 -1.74 -12.61
CA ARG A 128 0.31 -2.44 -12.41
C ARG A 128 0.16 -3.57 -13.42
N GLN A 129 -0.43 -4.68 -13.00
CA GLN A 129 -0.65 -5.80 -13.91
C GLN A 129 -1.67 -5.43 -15.00
N LYS A 130 -1.35 -5.76 -16.26
CA LYS A 130 -2.27 -5.57 -17.39
C LYS A 130 -3.58 -6.32 -17.12
N LYS A 131 -4.72 -5.65 -17.30
CA LYS A 131 -6.10 -6.11 -17.00
C LYS A 131 -6.46 -6.25 -15.51
N ARG A 132 -5.50 -6.20 -14.60
CA ARG A 132 -5.66 -6.38 -13.15
C ARG A 132 -4.93 -5.26 -12.41
N SER A 133 -5.40 -4.02 -12.61
CA SER A 133 -4.72 -2.82 -12.11
C SER A 133 -4.66 -2.72 -10.58
N GLU A 134 -5.45 -3.51 -9.88
CA GLU A 134 -5.37 -3.76 -8.45
C GLU A 134 -4.06 -4.44 -8.04
N ASN A 135 -3.50 -5.27 -8.91
CA ASN A 135 -2.21 -5.92 -8.68
C ASN A 135 -1.09 -4.93 -8.99
N ILE A 136 -0.23 -4.69 -8.00
CA ILE A 136 0.77 -3.64 -8.02
C ILE A 136 2.15 -4.17 -7.64
N VAL A 137 3.18 -3.55 -8.21
CA VAL A 137 4.57 -3.81 -7.84
C VAL A 137 5.40 -2.53 -7.90
N TRP A 138 6.29 -2.34 -6.93
CA TRP A 138 7.30 -1.29 -6.98
C TRP A 138 8.53 -1.67 -6.15
N LEU A 139 9.68 -1.08 -6.50
CA LEU A 139 10.93 -1.22 -5.77
C LEU A 139 11.22 0.05 -4.96
N LYS A 140 11.57 -0.09 -3.67
CA LYS A 140 12.00 1.03 -2.83
C LYS A 140 13.08 0.59 -1.86
N ASN A 141 14.24 1.26 -1.90
CA ASN A 141 15.39 0.95 -1.04
C ASN A 141 15.72 -0.56 -1.07
N GLU A 142 15.79 -1.13 -2.29
CA GLU A 142 16.06 -2.56 -2.55
C GLU A 142 14.99 -3.53 -2.02
N ILE A 143 13.87 -3.02 -1.49
CA ILE A 143 12.73 -3.82 -1.07
C ILE A 143 11.70 -3.82 -2.21
N LEU A 144 11.37 -5.01 -2.71
CA LEU A 144 10.30 -5.21 -3.68
C LEU A 144 8.97 -5.37 -2.94
N PHE A 145 8.04 -4.47 -3.21
CA PHE A 145 6.67 -4.55 -2.74
C PHE A 145 5.81 -5.14 -3.84
N VAL A 146 5.07 -6.20 -3.51
CA VAL A 146 4.14 -6.85 -4.43
C VAL A 146 2.78 -6.92 -3.74
N GLY A 147 1.77 -6.26 -4.31
CA GLY A 147 0.38 -6.39 -3.91
C GLY A 147 -0.35 -7.26 -4.93
N LEU A 148 -0.88 -8.41 -4.48
CA LEU A 148 -1.65 -9.33 -5.30
C LEU A 148 -3.01 -9.58 -4.66
N THR A 149 -4.06 -9.45 -5.46
CA THR A 149 -5.38 -9.95 -5.15
C THR A 149 -5.44 -11.42 -5.54
N LEU A 150 -5.39 -12.29 -4.54
CA LEU A 150 -5.69 -13.70 -4.68
C LEU A 150 -7.14 -13.89 -4.26
N VAL A 151 -7.95 -14.49 -5.12
CA VAL A 151 -9.37 -14.70 -4.83
C VAL A 151 -9.51 -15.75 -3.73
N GLY A 152 -9.97 -15.33 -2.56
CA GLY A 152 -10.47 -16.16 -1.46
C GLY A 152 -11.97 -15.91 -1.24
N GLY A 153 -12.55 -16.51 -0.20
CA GLY A 153 -13.92 -16.19 0.27
C GLY A 153 -15.07 -16.78 -0.55
N ARG A 154 -16.29 -16.74 0.03
CA ARG A 154 -17.65 -16.84 -0.56
C ARG A 154 -18.75 -16.51 0.47
#